data_AF-A0A1I7JWE5-F1
#
_entry.id   AF-A0A1I7JWE5-F1
#
_cell.length_a   1.000
_cell.length_b   1.000
_cell.length_c   1.000
_cell.angle_alpha   90.00
_cell.angle_beta   90.00
_cell.angle_gamma   90.00
#
_symmetry.space_group_name_H-M   'P 1'
#
loop_
_entity.id
_entity.type
_entity.pdbx_description
1 polymer ?
#
loop_
_entity_poly.entity_id
_entity_poly.type
_entity_poly.pdbx_seq_one_letter_code
_entity_poly.pdbx_strand_id
1 'polypeptide(L)'
;MLAGQLGEAVVVPYRQVNIGDWAPEENKCHHNVATWIERNPHHGQVLGWLVIAAPKSDFIRFVAHSVVEDEMGNRFDITPLHAMEPRPFLGAGINADDYFWIEEQLFEVYPMSGFDHFI
;
A
#
# COMPACT_ATOMS: atom_id res chain seq x y z
N MET A 1 12.92 -8.23 9.84
CA MET A 1 11.50 -8.45 10.22
C MET A 1 10.76 -7.13 10.06
N LEU A 2 9.61 -7.11 9.38
CA LEU A 2 8.85 -5.89 9.06
C LEU A 2 8.49 -5.05 10.30
N ALA A 3 8.20 -5.68 11.44
CA ALA A 3 7.95 -4.99 12.70
C ALA A 3 9.13 -4.12 13.18
N GLY A 4 10.37 -4.54 12.91
CA GLY A 4 11.57 -3.75 13.23
C GLY A 4 11.74 -2.51 12.36
N GLN A 5 10.96 -2.40 11.28
CA GLN A 5 11.00 -1.28 10.33
C GLN A 5 9.82 -0.32 10.52
N LEU A 6 9.00 -0.47 11.56
CA LEU A 6 7.85 0.41 11.80
C LEU A 6 8.23 1.89 11.91
N GLY A 7 9.44 2.21 12.39
CA GLY A 7 9.97 3.58 12.42
C GLY A 7 10.23 4.19 11.04
N GLU A 8 10.25 3.39 9.98
CA GLU A 8 10.42 3.81 8.59
C GLU A 8 9.07 4.05 7.88
N ALA A 9 7.95 3.71 8.52
CA ALA A 9 6.62 3.93 7.94
C ALA A 9 6.33 5.43 7.82
N VAL A 10 5.85 5.83 6.64
CA VAL A 10 5.51 7.22 6.33
C VAL A 10 4.00 7.36 6.17
N VAL A 11 3.43 8.44 6.71
CA VAL A 11 2.01 8.73 6.51
C VAL A 11 1.81 9.19 5.07
N VAL A 12 1.06 8.41 4.30
CA VAL A 12 0.72 8.74 2.91
C VAL A 12 -0.66 9.41 2.85
N PRO A 13 -0.79 10.61 2.26
CA PRO A 13 -2.09 11.23 2.06
C PRO A 13 -2.88 10.50 0.96
N TYR A 14 -4.20 10.43 1.14
CA TYR A 14 -5.11 10.08 0.05
C TYR A 14 -5.21 11.25 -0.94
N ARG A 15 -5.18 10.95 -2.24
CA ARG A 15 -5.39 11.89 -3.32
C ARG A 15 -6.45 11.33 -4.27
N GLN A 16 -7.57 12.04 -4.35
CA GLN A 16 -8.58 11.75 -5.37
C GLN A 16 -8.02 12.12 -6.76
N VAL A 17 -8.06 11.16 -7.68
CA VAL A 17 -7.56 11.31 -9.06
C VAL A 17 -8.54 10.68 -10.04
N ASN A 18 -8.58 11.19 -11.27
CA ASN A 18 -9.37 10.65 -12.38
C ASN A 18 -8.58 10.79 -13.70
N ILE A 19 -8.83 9.91 -14.66
CA ILE A 19 -8.29 9.99 -16.03
C ILE A 19 -9.46 9.85 -17.02
N GLY A 20 -10.00 10.99 -17.48
CA GLY A 20 -11.25 10.97 -18.24
C GLY A 20 -12.37 10.36 -17.40
N ASP A 21 -12.98 9.27 -17.89
CA ASP A 21 -14.01 8.52 -17.19
C ASP A 21 -13.48 7.44 -16.24
N TRP A 22 -12.16 7.19 -16.24
CA TRP A 22 -11.55 6.21 -15.33
C TRP A 22 -11.30 6.83 -13.95
N ALA A 23 -11.63 6.07 -12.91
CA ALA A 23 -11.32 6.37 -11.52
C ALA A 23 -10.81 5.11 -10.80
N PRO A 24 -9.93 5.24 -9.79
CA PRO A 24 -9.46 4.12 -8.99
C PRO A 24 -10.60 3.38 -8.26
N GLU A 25 -10.51 2.05 -8.17
CA GLU A 25 -11.50 1.18 -7.53
C GLU A 25 -11.07 0.73 -6.12
N GLU A 26 -12.02 0.53 -5.21
CA GLU A 26 -11.73 -0.02 -3.88
C GLU A 26 -11.11 -1.42 -3.98
N ASN A 27 -10.15 -1.72 -3.10
CA ASN A 27 -9.44 -3.02 -3.04
C ASN A 27 -8.69 -3.42 -4.33
N LYS A 28 -8.43 -2.46 -5.23
CA LYS A 28 -7.65 -2.66 -6.47
C LYS A 28 -6.34 -1.90 -6.45
N CYS A 29 -5.66 -1.79 -5.30
CA CYS A 29 -4.53 -0.87 -5.11
C CYS A 29 -3.39 -1.07 -6.12
N HIS A 30 -2.93 -2.30 -6.34
CA HIS A 30 -1.88 -2.60 -7.33
C HIS A 30 -2.31 -2.22 -8.76
N HIS A 31 -3.55 -2.55 -9.12
CA HIS A 31 -4.09 -2.25 -10.45
C HIS A 31 -4.29 -0.75 -10.66
N ASN A 32 -4.86 -0.04 -9.69
CA ASN A 32 -5.08 1.40 -9.73
C ASN A 32 -3.77 2.15 -9.99
N VAL A 33 -2.71 1.80 -9.25
CA VAL A 33 -1.41 2.43 -9.40
C VAL A 33 -0.80 2.08 -10.75
N ALA A 34 -0.87 0.83 -11.20
CA ALA A 34 -0.40 0.43 -12.53
C ALA A 34 -1.07 1.24 -13.65
N THR A 35 -2.40 1.37 -13.63
CA THR A 35 -3.13 2.18 -14.63
C THR A 35 -2.76 3.66 -14.54
N TRP A 36 -2.55 4.19 -13.32
CA TRP A 36 -2.13 5.57 -13.14
C TRP A 36 -0.75 5.85 -13.77
N ILE A 37 0.24 4.99 -13.51
CA ILE A 37 1.61 5.20 -14.02
C ILE A 37 1.71 5.01 -15.53
N GLU A 38 0.87 4.16 -16.14
CA GLU A 38 0.78 4.04 -17.61
C GLU A 38 0.42 5.37 -18.27
N ARG A 39 -0.34 6.23 -17.58
CA ARG A 39 -0.78 7.54 -18.06
C ARG A 39 0.06 8.70 -17.51
N ASN A 40 0.85 8.45 -16.47
CA ASN A 40 1.74 9.39 -15.82
C ASN A 40 3.14 8.76 -15.72
N PRO A 41 3.87 8.62 -16.83
CA PRO A 41 5.07 7.77 -16.93
C PRO A 41 6.27 8.29 -16.12
N HIS A 42 6.19 9.50 -15.58
CA HIS A 42 7.20 10.05 -14.68
C HIS A 42 6.95 9.69 -13.21
N HIS A 43 5.82 9.07 -12.89
CA HIS A 43 5.51 8.58 -11.56
C HIS A 43 5.91 7.10 -11.42
N GLY A 44 6.21 6.69 -10.20
CA GLY A 44 6.55 5.31 -9.84
C GLY A 44 5.45 4.61 -9.04
N GLN A 45 5.50 3.28 -9.03
CA GLN A 45 4.77 2.45 -8.09
C GLN A 45 5.68 2.08 -6.92
N VAL A 46 5.18 2.24 -5.70
CA VAL A 46 5.85 1.75 -4.49
C VAL A 46 4.98 0.66 -3.86
N LEU A 47 5.51 -0.56 -3.84
CA LEU A 47 4.93 -1.73 -3.17
C LEU A 47 5.25 -1.68 -1.68
N GLY A 48 4.33 -2.15 -0.85
CA GLY A 48 4.53 -2.11 0.60
C GLY A 48 3.29 -2.50 1.38
N TRP A 49 3.22 -2.01 2.61
CA TRP A 49 2.22 -2.42 3.58
C TRP A 49 1.57 -1.22 4.23
N LEU A 50 0.23 -1.16 4.21
CA LEU A 50 -0.50 -0.31 5.14
C LEU A 50 -0.36 -0.89 6.56
N VAL A 51 0.00 -0.02 7.50
CA VAL A 51 0.16 -0.39 8.91
C VAL A 51 -1.10 0.02 9.66
N ILE A 52 -1.85 -0.96 10.13
CA ILE A 52 -3.12 -0.76 10.84
C ILE A 52 -2.95 -1.22 12.28
N ALA A 53 -2.85 -0.25 13.20
CA ALA A 53 -2.91 -0.51 14.63
C ALA A 53 -4.37 -0.47 15.10
N ALA A 54 -4.84 -1.53 15.75
CA ALA A 54 -6.16 -1.52 16.37
C ALA A 54 -6.07 -0.88 17.78
N PRO A 55 -6.88 0.15 18.09
CA PRO A 55 -6.89 0.73 19.44
C PRO A 55 -7.18 -0.35 20.49
N LYS A 56 -6.31 -0.43 21.52
CA LYS A 56 -6.39 -1.42 22.62
C LYS A 56 -6.10 -2.87 22.21
N SER A 57 -5.39 -3.07 21.11
CA SER A 57 -4.90 -4.38 20.71
C SER A 57 -3.38 -4.46 20.80
N ASP A 58 -2.87 -5.63 21.17
CA ASP A 58 -1.44 -5.95 21.20
C ASP A 58 -0.96 -6.46 19.83
N PHE A 59 -1.68 -6.15 18.73
CA PHE A 59 -1.24 -6.50 17.39
C PHE A 59 -1.29 -5.31 16.42
N ILE A 60 -0.35 -5.33 15.48
CA ILE A 60 -0.33 -4.49 14.28
C ILE A 60 -0.63 -5.38 13.08
N ARG A 61 -1.56 -4.93 12.23
CA ARG A 61 -1.84 -5.58 10.95
C ARG A 61 -1.08 -4.88 9.84
N PHE A 62 -0.42 -5.67 9.01
CA PHE A 62 0.16 -5.23 7.74
C PHE A 62 -0.75 -5.70 6.61
N VAL A 63 -1.18 -4.79 5.74
CA VAL A 63 -2.02 -5.10 4.57
C VAL A 63 -1.28 -4.72 3.30
N ALA A 64 -1.14 -5.66 2.36
CA ALA A 64 -0.49 -5.43 1.08
C ALA A 64 -1.12 -4.23 0.38
N HIS A 65 -0.27 -3.34 -0.14
CA HIS A 65 -0.74 -2.10 -0.74
C HIS A 65 0.23 -1.54 -1.76
N SER A 66 -0.27 -0.62 -2.58
CA SER A 66 0.53 0.19 -3.49
C SER A 66 0.16 1.65 -3.39
N VAL A 67 1.19 2.48 -3.43
CA VAL A 67 1.06 3.94 -3.51
C VAL A 67 1.82 4.46 -4.73
N VAL A 68 1.45 5.66 -5.16
CA VAL A 68 2.16 6.37 -6.23
C VAL A 68 3.31 7.16 -5.60
N GLU A 69 4.47 7.17 -6.24
CA GLU A 69 5.56 8.10 -5.95
C GLU A 69 5.68 9.10 -7.11
N ASP A 70 5.69 10.39 -6.80
CA ASP A 70 5.90 11.44 -7.81
C ASP A 70 7.38 11.68 -8.11
N GLU A 71 7.66 12.54 -9.09
CA GLU A 71 9.02 12.91 -9.53
C GLU A 71 9.89 13.52 -8.43
N MET A 72 9.27 14.03 -7.36
CA MET A 72 9.97 14.61 -6.21
C MET A 72 10.18 13.59 -5.09
N GLY A 73 9.74 12.33 -5.27
CA GLY A 73 9.81 11.29 -4.25
C GLY A 73 8.68 11.36 -3.22
N ASN A 74 7.66 12.20 -3.41
CA ASN A 74 6.52 12.21 -2.49
C ASN A 74 5.59 11.05 -2.80
N ARG A 75 5.02 10.45 -1.75
CA ARG A 75 4.12 9.31 -1.87
C ARG A 75 2.68 9.71 -1.58
N PHE A 76 1.74 9.17 -2.33
CA PHE A 76 0.31 9.36 -2.10
C PHE A 76 -0.49 8.13 -2.52
N ASP A 77 -1.60 7.91 -1.82
CA ASP A 77 -2.53 6.82 -2.12
C ASP A 77 -3.66 7.33 -3.00
N ILE A 78 -3.98 6.60 -4.07
CA ILE A 78 -5.09 6.92 -4.97
C ILE A 78 -6.26 5.95 -4.80
N THR A 79 -6.08 4.86 -4.05
CA THR A 79 -7.09 3.84 -3.87
C THR A 79 -8.13 4.32 -2.88
N PRO A 80 -9.41 4.43 -3.25
CA PRO A 80 -10.44 4.77 -2.29
C PRO A 80 -10.49 3.70 -1.19
N LEU A 81 -10.46 4.17 0.05
CA LEU A 81 -10.66 3.36 1.25
C LEU A 81 -11.82 3.98 2.03
N HIS A 82 -12.54 3.14 2.78
CA HIS A 82 -13.76 3.53 3.49
C HIS A 82 -13.61 4.74 4.43
N ALA A 83 -12.39 5.02 4.92
CA ALA A 83 -12.14 6.17 5.79
C ALA A 83 -11.46 7.36 5.10
N MET A 84 -10.93 7.26 3.87
CA MET A 84 -10.13 8.30 3.17
C MET A 84 -9.01 9.01 3.98
N GLU A 85 -8.78 8.57 5.23
CA GLU A 85 -7.79 9.13 6.13
C GLU A 85 -6.37 8.71 5.74
N PRO A 86 -5.37 9.60 5.90
CA PRO A 86 -3.97 9.25 5.74
C PRO A 86 -3.58 8.09 6.67
N ARG A 87 -2.74 7.17 6.17
CA ARG A 87 -2.30 6.01 6.96
C ARG A 87 -0.80 5.81 6.88
N PRO A 88 -0.17 5.23 7.91
CA PRO A 88 1.23 4.84 7.81
C PRO A 88 1.38 3.74 6.77
N PHE A 89 2.32 3.93 5.86
CA PHE A 89 2.70 3.00 4.81
C PHE A 89 4.19 2.68 4.95
N LEU A 90 4.50 1.39 4.98
CA LEU A 90 5.86 0.88 5.01
C LEU A 90 6.21 0.34 3.62
N GLY A 91 7.13 1.01 2.92
CA GLY A 91 7.62 0.51 1.63
C GLY A 91 8.32 -0.85 1.81
N ALA A 92 8.12 -1.76 0.87
CA ALA A 92 8.63 -3.13 1.00
C ALA A 92 10.15 -3.23 0.98
N GLY A 93 10.83 -2.29 0.30
CA GLY A 93 12.30 -2.26 0.22
C GLY A 93 12.91 -3.43 -0.56
N ILE A 94 12.10 -4.17 -1.31
CA ILE A 94 12.47 -5.33 -2.13
C ILE A 94 11.95 -5.13 -3.57
N ASN A 95 12.42 -5.95 -4.50
CA ASN A 95 11.92 -5.91 -5.88
C ASN A 95 10.47 -6.44 -5.97
N ALA A 96 9.83 -6.19 -7.11
CA ALA A 96 8.42 -6.53 -7.31
C ALA A 96 8.16 -8.05 -7.31
N ASP A 97 9.05 -8.85 -7.90
CA ASP A 97 8.87 -10.31 -7.97
C ASP A 97 8.91 -10.93 -6.57
N ASP A 98 9.87 -10.52 -5.75
CA ASP A 98 9.97 -10.96 -4.35
C ASP A 98 8.75 -10.50 -3.53
N TYR A 99 8.26 -9.29 -3.77
CA TYR A 99 7.06 -8.78 -3.10
C TYR A 99 5.83 -9.62 -3.43
N PHE A 100 5.55 -9.85 -4.72
CA PHE A 100 4.36 -10.61 -5.14
C PHE A 100 4.44 -12.08 -4.73
N TRP A 101 5.63 -12.67 -4.67
CA TRP A 101 5.83 -14.01 -4.11
C TRP A 101 5.45 -14.08 -2.63
N ILE A 102 5.82 -13.07 -1.83
CA ILE A 102 5.40 -12.99 -0.41
C ILE A 102 3.89 -12.80 -0.31
N GLU A 103 3.32 -11.91 -1.12
CA GLU A 103 1.88 -11.64 -1.13
C GLU A 103 1.06 -12.90 -1.46
N GLU A 104 1.49 -13.67 -2.47
CA GLU A 104 0.87 -14.93 -2.85
C GLU A 104 0.89 -15.94 -1.69
N GLN A 105 2.02 -16.10 -1.00
CA GLN A 105 2.10 -16.96 0.18
C GLN A 105 1.18 -16.50 1.32
N LEU A 106 1.04 -15.19 1.51
CA LEU A 106 0.10 -14.68 2.50
C LEU A 106 -1.33 -15.03 2.14
N PHE A 107 -1.72 -14.97 0.86
CA PHE A 107 -3.04 -15.42 0.41
C PHE A 107 -3.28 -16.91 0.58
N GLU A 108 -2.25 -17.74 0.46
CA GLU A 108 -2.35 -19.18 0.72
C GLU A 108 -2.59 -19.49 2.20
N VAL A 109 -1.98 -18.72 3.10
CA VAL A 109 -2.03 -18.94 4.56
C VAL A 109 -3.21 -18.21 5.21
N TYR A 110 -3.47 -16.98 4.78
CA TYR A 110 -4.52 -16.10 5.24
C TYR A 110 -5.44 -15.80 4.05
N PRO A 111 -6.77 -15.85 4.17
CA PRO A 111 -7.68 -15.52 3.06
C PRO A 111 -7.67 -14.01 2.68
N MET A 112 -6.59 -13.29 3.00
CA MET A 112 -6.32 -11.88 2.75
C MET A 112 -4.80 -11.70 2.57
N SER A 113 -4.38 -10.70 1.79
CA SER A 113 -2.98 -10.26 1.72
C SER A 113 -2.60 -9.41 2.93
N GLY A 114 -2.72 -9.99 4.12
CA GLY A 114 -2.30 -9.34 5.34
C GLY A 114 -1.98 -10.32 6.44
N PHE A 115 -1.16 -9.89 7.38
CA PHE A 115 -0.78 -10.67 8.54
C PHE A 115 -0.72 -9.79 9.79
N ASP A 116 -0.95 -10.42 10.93
CA ASP A 116 -0.92 -9.77 12.23
C ASP A 116 0.43 -10.04 12.90
N HIS A 117 1.02 -9.01 13.49
CA HIS A 117 2.21 -9.10 14.31
C HIS A 117 1.88 -8.70 15.75
N PHE A 118 2.15 -9.59 16.70
CA PHE A 118 2.00 -9.30 18.13
C PHE A 118 3.16 -8.40 18.60
N ILE A 119 2.82 -7.33 19.30
CA ILE A 119 3.76 -6.35 19.89
C ILE A 119 4.08 -6.74 21.33
#